data_AF-A0A4Q3RU59-F1
#
_entry.id   AF-A0A4Q3RU59-F1
#
_cell.length_a   1.000
_cell.length_b   1.000
_cell.length_c   1.000
_cell.angle_alpha   90.00
_cell.angle_beta   90.00
_cell.angle_gamma   90.00
#
_symmetry.space_group_name_H-M   'P 1'
#
loop_
_entity.id
_entity.type
_entity.pdbx_description
1 polymer ?
#
loop_
_entity_poly.entity_id
_entity_poly.type
_entity_poly.pdbx_seq_one_letter_code
_entity_poly.pdbx_strand_id
1 'polypeptide(L)' 'MGLFDKLFGKKQQQESIDQGLEKTREGFLNKFTKAIAGKSTVDEEVLDELENALVSADVGV' A
#
# COMPACT_ATOMS: atom_id res chain seq x y z
N MET A 1 15.98 16.34 26.66
CA MET A 1 16.00 15.50 25.45
C MET A 1 15.80 14.04 25.86
N GLY A 2 14.56 13.72 26.24
CA GLY A 2 14.22 12.46 26.90
C GLY A 2 13.29 11.60 26.05
N LEU A 3 12.87 10.46 26.60
CA LEU A 3 11.98 9.47 25.97
C LEU A 3 10.76 10.08 25.25
N PHE A 4 10.22 11.21 25.75
CA PHE A 4 9.14 11.95 25.12
C PHE A 4 9.50 12.48 23.72
N ASP A 5 10.67 13.08 23.50
CA ASP A 5 11.09 13.56 22.17
C ASP A 5 11.22 12.41 21.18
N LYS A 6 11.67 11.23 21.65
CA LYS A 6 11.77 10.02 20.82
C LYS A 6 10.40 9.41 20.48
N LEU A 7 9.41 9.57 21.36
CA LEU A 7 8.03 9.13 21.12
C LEU A 7 7.27 10.09 20.20
N PHE A 8 7.37 11.40 20.44
CA PHE A 8 6.71 12.42 19.62
C PHE A 8 7.35 12.55 18.23
N GLY A 9 8.67 12.46 18.12
CA GLY A 9 9.38 12.49 16.84
C GLY A 9 9.03 11.30 15.94
N LYS A 10 8.87 10.10 16.51
CA LYS A 10 8.41 8.92 15.76
C LYS A 10 7.01 9.09 15.20
N LYS A 11 6.10 9.70 15.97
CA LYS A 11 4.72 9.92 15.53
C LYS A 11 4.66 10.91 14.36
N GLN A 12 5.36 12.04 14.46
CA GLN A 12 5.45 13.02 13.36
C GLN A 12 6.10 12.43 12.11
N GLN A 13 7.16 11.62 12.27
CA GLN A 13 7.80 10.93 11.15
C GLN A 13 6.82 9.96 10.47
N GLN A 14 6.05 9.20 11.26
CA GLN A 14 5.05 8.27 10.75
C GLN A 14 3.95 9.02 9.98
N GLU A 15 3.41 10.12 10.54
CA GLU A 15 2.40 10.96 9.87
C GLU A 15 2.93 11.55 8.55
N SER A 16 4.19 12.00 8.52
CA SER A 16 4.80 12.50 7.28
C SER A 16 5.00 11.41 6.23
N ILE A 17 5.34 10.18 6.65
CA ILE A 17 5.46 9.03 5.74
C ILE A 17 4.08 8.64 5.21
N ASP A 18 3.06 8.58 6.07
CA ASP A 18 1.70 8.24 5.66
C ASP A 18 1.13 9.26 4.68
N GLN A 19 1.34 10.56 4.91
CA GLN A 19 0.97 11.62 3.97
C GLN A 19 1.75 11.54 2.65
N GLY A 20 3.07 11.29 2.72
CA GLY A 20 3.91 11.17 1.53
C GLY A 20 3.52 9.98 0.64
N LEU A 21 3.00 8.91 1.23
CA LEU A 21 2.61 7.69 0.53
C LEU A 21 1.10 7.61 0.22
N GLU A 22 0.31 8.61 0.62
CA GLU A 22 -1.14 8.62 0.49
C GLU A 22 -1.60 8.30 -0.93
N LYS A 23 -1.09 9.04 -1.93
CA LYS A 23 -1.44 8.84 -3.34
C LYS A 23 -1.04 7.47 -3.89
N THR A 24 0.12 6.96 -3.48
CA THR A 24 0.58 5.63 -3.88
C THR A 24 -0.31 4.54 -3.29
N ARG A 25 -0.67 4.68 -2.01
CA ARG A 25 -1.58 3.76 -1.31
C ARG A 25 -2.97 3.78 -1.97
N GLU A 26 -3.54 4.95 -2.23
CA GLU A 26 -4.83 5.10 -2.90
C GLU A 26 -4.83 4.51 -4.31
N GLY A 27 -3.79 4.81 -5.11
CA GLY A 27 -3.64 4.29 -6.46
C GLY A 27 -3.53 2.77 -6.50
N PHE A 28 -2.72 2.19 -5.61
CA PHE A 28 -2.55 0.74 -5.49
C PHE A 28 -3.86 0.06 -5.03
N LEU A 29 -4.48 0.56 -3.96
CA LEU A 29 -5.73 -0.01 -3.44
C LEU A 29 -6.85 0.06 -4.48
N ASN A 30 -6.97 1.15 -5.26
CA ASN A 30 -7.95 1.24 -6.33
C ASN A 30 -7.76 0.18 -7.43
N LYS A 31 -6.52 -0.13 -7.80
CA LYS A 31 -6.22 -1.20 -8.77
C LYS A 31 -6.54 -2.57 -8.17
N PHE A 32 -6.07 -2.80 -6.94
CA PHE A 32 -6.28 -4.05 -6.21
C PHE A 32 -7.75 -4.36 -5.99
N THR A 33 -8.54 -3.38 -5.52
CA THR A 33 -9.98 -3.54 -5.29
C THR A 33 -10.73 -3.88 -6.58
N LYS A 34 -10.31 -3.35 -7.73
CA LYS A 34 -10.92 -3.69 -9.03
C LYS A 34 -10.64 -5.13 -9.44
N ALA A 35 -9.39 -5.59 -9.24
CA ALA A 35 -9.00 -6.97 -9.57
C ALA A 35 -9.80 -8.00 -8.76
N ILE A 36 -9.95 -7.76 -7.45
CA ILE A 36 -10.65 -8.71 -6.57
C ILE A 36 -12.18 -8.53 -6.53
N ALA A 37 -12.75 -7.55 -7.24
CA ALA A 37 -14.17 -7.24 -7.15
C ALA A 37 -15.04 -8.40 -7.65
N GLY A 38 -15.88 -8.94 -6.78
CA GLY A 38 -16.76 -10.07 -7.12
C GLY A 38 -16.10 -11.46 -7.04
N LYS A 39 -14.81 -11.53 -6.68
CA LYS A 39 -14.10 -12.78 -6.37
C LYS A 39 -14.29 -13.11 -4.88
N SER A 40 -14.66 -14.34 -4.56
CA SER A 40 -14.83 -14.80 -3.16
C SER A 40 -13.67 -15.67 -2.66
N THR A 41 -12.82 -16.12 -3.58
CA THR A 41 -11.67 -16.99 -3.32
C THR A 41 -10.48 -16.44 -4.11
N VAL A 42 -9.28 -16.61 -3.57
CA VAL A 42 -8.04 -16.29 -4.28
C VAL A 42 -7.70 -17.49 -5.16
N ASP A 43 -7.90 -17.34 -6.47
CA ASP A 43 -7.59 -18.32 -7.51
C ASP A 43 -6.45 -17.83 -8.41
N GLU A 44 -6.10 -18.61 -9.43
CA GLU A 44 -5.00 -18.29 -10.36
C GLU A 44 -5.24 -16.97 -11.10
N GLU A 45 -6.49 -16.68 -11.48
CA GLU A 45 -6.85 -15.44 -12.16
C GLU A 45 -6.61 -14.21 -11.27
N VAL A 46 -6.98 -14.30 -9.98
CA VAL A 46 -6.72 -13.23 -9.00
C VAL A 46 -5.22 -13.02 -8.78
N LEU A 47 -4.42 -14.10 -8.79
CA LEU A 47 -2.98 -14.02 -8.63
C LEU A 47 -2.30 -13.35 -9.84
N ASP A 48 -2.72 -13.68 -11.06
CA ASP A 48 -2.23 -13.04 -12.28
C ASP A 48 -2.58 -11.54 -12.33
N GLU A 49 -3.79 -11.16 -11.93
CA GLU A 49 -4.18 -9.75 -11.85
C GLU A 49 -3.40 -8.98 -10.77
N LEU A 50 -3.12 -9.62 -9.64
CA LEU A 50 -2.29 -9.06 -8.58
C LEU A 50 -0.85 -8.85 -9.03
N GLU A 51 -0.26 -9.81 -9.74
CA GLU A 51 1.09 -9.69 -10.32
C GLU A 51 1.15 -8.48 -11.26
N ASN A 52 0.20 -8.39 -12.19
CA ASN A 52 0.11 -7.24 -13.11
C ASN A 52 -0.03 -5.90 -12.36
N ALA A 53 -0.83 -5.86 -11.31
CA ALA A 53 -1.00 -4.67 -10.48
C ALA A 53 0.32 -4.26 -9.78
N LEU A 54 1.09 -5.22 -9.26
CA LEU A 54 2.37 -5.01 -8.59
C LEU A 54 3.47 -4.55 -9.56
N VAL A 55 3.58 -5.18 -10.73
CA VAL A 55 4.53 -4.76 -11.77
C VAL A 55 4.21 -3.33 -12.23
N SER A 56 2.93 -2.99 -12.40
CA SER A 56 2.49 -1.63 -12.77
C SER A 56 2.67 -0.57 -11.67
N ALA A 57 3.05 -0.98 -10.46
CA ALA A 57 3.32 -0.12 -9.32
C ALA A 57 4.83 0.03 -9.06
N ASP A 58 5.66 -0.32 -10.05
CA ASP A 58 7.13 -0.24 -10.00
C ASP A 58 7.75 -1.05 -8.85
N VAL A 59 7.10 -2.14 -8.44
CA VAL A 59 7.64 -3.09 -7.43
C VAL A 59 8.79 -3.93 -8.00
N GLY A 60 8.79 -4.15 -9.32
CA GLY A 60 9.76 -5.00 -10.02
C GLY A 60 9.22 -6.40 -10.30
N VAL A 61 9.98 -7.15 -11.10
CA VAL A 61 9.75 -8.57 -11.44
C VAL A 61 10.69 -9.44 -10.62
#